data_AF-A0A354XNS0-F1
#
_entry.id   AF-A0A354XNS0-F1
#
_cell.length_a   1.000
_cell.length_b   1.000
_cell.length_c   1.000
_cell.angle_alpha   90.00
_cell.angle_beta   90.00
_cell.angle_gamma   90.00
#
_symmetry.space_group_name_H-M   'P 1'
#
loop_
_entity.id
_entity.type
_entity.pdbx_description
1 polymer ?
#
loop_
_entity_poly.entity_id
_entity_poly.type
_entity_poly.pdbx_seq_one_letter_code
_entity_poly.pdbx_strand_id
1 'polypeptide(L)' 'MMTYPGLVPGMLLRRYKRFLADVRLDSGEEVVAHCPNTGSMKAVNVPGCRVWLSPS' A
#
# COMPACT_ATOMS: atom_id res chain seq x y z
N MET A 1 1.15 -21.81 8.47
CA MET A 1 1.66 -20.50 8.03
C MET A 1 0.73 -20.05 6.91
N MET A 2 0.05 -18.90 7.05
CA MET A 2 -0.87 -18.41 6.01
C MET A 2 -0.05 -17.91 4.83
N THR A 3 -0.27 -18.45 3.64
CA THR A 3 0.22 -17.91 2.38
C THR A 3 -0.86 -17.00 1.80
N TYR A 4 -0.47 -15.79 1.40
CA TYR A 4 -1.35 -14.86 0.70
C TYR A 4 -0.95 -14.85 -0.78
N PRO A 5 -1.43 -15.82 -1.58
CA PRO A 5 -1.12 -15.86 -3.00
C PRO A 5 -1.66 -14.59 -3.69
N GLY A 6 -0.88 -14.02 -4.61
CA GLY A 6 -1.31 -12.90 -5.44
C GLY A 6 -1.13 -11.50 -4.85
N LEU A 7 -0.52 -11.36 -3.67
CA LEU A 7 -0.13 -10.03 -3.21
C LEU A 7 1.08 -9.50 -3.99
N VAL A 8 0.94 -8.29 -4.51
CA VAL A 8 1.98 -7.56 -5.23
C VAL A 8 2.72 -6.65 -4.26
N PRO A 9 4.04 -6.80 -4.09
CA PRO A 9 4.81 -5.93 -3.21
C PRO A 9 5.09 -4.55 -3.80
N GLY A 10 5.25 -3.57 -2.91
CA GLY A 10 5.73 -2.24 -3.28
C GLY A 10 6.16 -1.39 -2.08
N MET A 11 6.45 -0.13 -2.36
CA MET A 11 6.87 0.88 -1.39
C MET A 11 5.85 2.00 -1.31
N LEU A 12 5.38 2.31 -0.10
CA LEU A 12 4.46 3.42 0.14
C LEU A 12 5.16 4.75 -0.14
N LEU A 13 4.57 5.58 -1.01
CA LEU A 13 5.04 6.95 -1.26
C LEU A 13 4.28 7.93 -0.36
N ARG A 14 2.95 7.83 -0.32
CA ARG A 14 2.08 8.62 0.57
C ARG A 14 0.69 8.02 0.67
N ARG A 15 0.00 8.28 1.78
CA ARG A 15 -1.45 8.07 1.92
C ARG A 15 -2.15 9.41 2.15
N TYR A 16 -3.28 9.61 1.49
CA TYR A 16 -4.04 10.86 1.55
C TYR A 16 -5.54 10.60 1.36
N LYS A 17 -6.37 11.60 1.70
CA LYS A 17 -7.85 11.51 1.63
C LYS A 17 -8.42 10.23 2.26
N ARG A 18 -7.73 9.70 3.29
CA ARG A 18 -7.96 8.45 4.03
C ARG A 18 -7.85 7.16 3.20
N PHE A 19 -8.43 7.14 1.99
CA PHE A 19 -8.62 5.92 1.21
C PHE A 19 -7.70 5.79 0.01
N LEU A 20 -6.80 6.75 -0.23
CA LEU A 20 -5.88 6.73 -1.35
C LEU A 20 -4.44 6.57 -0.86
N ALA A 21 -3.68 5.71 -1.51
CA ALA A 21 -2.26 5.55 -1.28
C ALA A 21 -1.51 5.44 -2.61
N ASP A 22 -0.50 6.28 -2.79
CA ASP A 22 0.44 6.15 -3.91
C ASP A 22 1.50 5.14 -3.50
N VAL A 23 1.73 4.14 -4.36
CA VAL A 23 2.66 3.04 -4.12
C VAL A 23 3.51 2.83 -5.36
N ARG A 24 4.83 2.71 -5.19
CA ARG A 24 5.72 2.22 -6.23
C ARG A 24 5.86 0.72 -6.11
N LEU A 25 5.39 -0.03 -7.10
CA LEU A 25 5.54 -1.47 -7.15
C LEU A 25 7.02 -1.85 -7.32
N ASP A 26 7.37 -3.10 -6.99
CA ASP A 26 8.73 -3.61 -7.23
C ASP A 26 9.11 -3.65 -8.73
N SER A 27 8.12 -3.59 -9.63
CA SER A 27 8.32 -3.41 -11.08
C SER A 27 8.81 -1.99 -11.45
N GLY A 28 8.71 -1.02 -10.55
CA GLY A 28 8.97 0.40 -10.79
C GLY A 28 7.72 1.21 -11.17
N GLU A 29 6.59 0.57 -11.46
CA GLU A 29 5.33 1.25 -11.75
C GLU A 29 4.76 1.95 -10.51
N GLU A 30 4.24 3.17 -10.67
CA GLU A 30 3.52 3.88 -9.62
C GLU A 30 2.01 3.75 -9.80
N VAL A 31 1.34 3.24 -8.76
CA VAL A 31 -0.11 2.98 -8.76
C VAL A 31 -0.79 3.69 -7.60
N VAL A 32 -2.08 3.97 -7.77
CA VAL A 32 -2.96 4.42 -6.69
C VAL A 32 -3.75 3.23 -6.15
N ALA A 33 -3.55 2.92 -4.87
CA ALA A 33 -4.25 1.83 -4.19
C ALA A 33 -5.35 2.35 -3.27
N HIS A 34 -6.44 1.59 -3.17
CA HIS A 34 -7.44 1.80 -2.13
C HIS A 34 -6.87 1.38 -0.77
N CYS A 35 -6.96 2.26 0.23
CA CYS A 35 -6.61 1.97 1.61
C CYS A 35 -7.89 1.75 2.43
N PRO A 36 -8.32 0.49 2.67
CA PRO A 36 -9.59 0.17 3.34
C PRO A 36 -9.54 0.37 4.87
N ASN A 37 -8.83 1.39 5.35
CA ASN A 37 -8.72 1.74 6.76
C ASN A 37 -9.19 3.18 6.96
N THR A 38 -10.22 3.38 7.78
CA THR A 38 -10.77 4.72 8.10
C THR A 38 -9.96 5.47 9.16
N GLY A 39 -9.12 4.75 9.92
CA GLY A 39 -8.29 5.26 11.00
C GLY A 39 -7.09 6.06 10.54
N SER A 40 -6.41 6.68 11.51
CA SER A 40 -5.30 7.61 11.24
C SER A 40 -4.04 6.93 10.69
N MET A 41 -3.80 5.66 11.03
CA MET A 41 -2.60 4.88 10.68
C MET A 41 -1.27 5.59 11.00
N LYS A 42 -1.24 6.51 11.98
CA LYS A 42 -0.04 7.33 12.28
C LYS A 42 1.25 6.52 12.50
N ALA A 43 1.14 5.31 13.06
CA ALA A 43 2.29 4.45 13.34
C ALA A 43 2.77 3.61 12.15
N VAL A 44 1.96 3.46 11.09
CA VAL A 44 2.22 2.51 9.98
C VAL A 44 2.13 3.16 8.60
N ASN A 45 1.77 4.44 8.53
CA ASN A 45 1.68 5.24 7.30
C ASN A 45 2.93 6.10 7.13
N VAL A 46 4.09 5.45 7.01
CA VAL A 46 5.38 6.13 6.84
C VAL A 46 5.87 5.90 5.41
N PRO A 47 6.16 6.96 4.63
CA PRO A 47 6.78 6.83 3.31
C PRO A 47 8.06 5.98 3.36
N GLY A 48 8.24 5.12 2.36
CA GLY A 48 9.34 4.16 2.31
C GLY A 48 9.02 2.79 2.94
N CYS A 49 7.93 2.67 3.70
CA CYS A 49 7.52 1.37 4.23
C CYS A 49 7.11 0.39 3.13
N ARG A 50 7.45 -0.89 3.34
CA ARG A 50 6.98 -2.01 2.52
C ARG A 50 5.47 -2.15 2.67
N VAL A 51 4.78 -2.29 1.55
CA VAL A 51 3.35 -2.58 1.48
C VAL A 51 3.09 -3.74 0.52
N TRP A 52 1.90 -4.32 0.64
CA TRP A 52 1.43 -5.42 -0.19
C TRP A 52 0.04 -5.08 -0.69
N LEU A 53 -0.17 -5.16 -2.00
CA LEU A 53 -1.42 -4.83 -2.66
C LEU A 53 -2.06 -6.10 -3.24
N SER A 54 -3.38 -6.23 -3.11
CA SER A 54 -4.12 -7.19 -3.93
C SER A 54 -4.56 -6.50 -5.22
N PRO A 55 -4.39 -7.14 -6.40
CA PRO A 55 -5.13 -6.75 -7.59
C PRO A 55 -6.64 -6.75 -7.29
N SER A 56 -7.39 -5.84 -7.93
CA SER A 56 -8.85 -5.83 -7.86
C SER A 56 -9.48 -7.06 -8.50
#